data_AF-A0A1Q4F4E2-F1
#
_entry.id   AF-A0A1Q4F4E2-F1
#
_cell.length_a   1.000
_cell.length_b   1.000
_cell.length_c   1.000
_cell.angle_alpha   90.00
_cell.angle_beta   90.00
_cell.angle_gamma   90.00
#
_symmetry.space_group_name_H-M   'P 1'
#
loop_
_entity.id
_entity.type
_entity.pdbx_description
1 polymer ?
#
loop_
_entity_poly.entity_id
_entity_poly.type
_entity_poly.pdbx_seq_one_letter_code
_entity_poly.pdbx_strand_id
1 'polypeptide(L)'
;MSNTYINENGYLCFKDSGIPVHRWVAEKKLGRRLRPGEVVHHKDRNKLNNSPDNLYVFPNQWEHYKAHLRDADKYGWEYSFKGRADYFEDDDDDFDDFEDDDFDDEDDDDWI
;
A
#
# COMPACT_ATOMS: atom_id res chain seq x y z
N MET A 1 -3.74 -24.14 17.95
CA MET A 1 -2.57 -23.33 17.55
C MET A 1 -2.85 -22.81 16.14
N SER A 2 -2.85 -21.50 15.94
CA SER A 2 -3.10 -20.91 14.61
C SER A 2 -1.94 -21.30 13.69
N ASN A 3 -2.24 -22.05 12.63
CA ASN A 3 -1.24 -22.52 11.65
C ASN A 3 -0.83 -21.42 10.67
N THR A 4 -0.72 -20.17 11.14
CA THR A 4 -0.46 -18.98 10.33
C THR A 4 0.68 -18.14 10.92
N TYR A 5 1.41 -17.42 10.08
CA TYR A 5 2.46 -16.48 10.46
C TYR A 5 2.34 -15.18 9.65
N ILE A 6 2.96 -14.09 10.12
CA ILE A 6 3.02 -12.81 9.40
C ILE A 6 4.34 -12.80 8.63
N ASN A 7 4.30 -12.51 7.32
CA ASN A 7 5.50 -12.39 6.50
C ASN A 7 6.13 -10.99 6.61
N GLU A 8 7.31 -10.80 6.02
CA GLU A 8 8.05 -9.52 5.98
C GLU A 8 7.22 -8.37 5.37
N ASN A 9 6.23 -8.70 4.54
CA ASN A 9 5.34 -7.72 3.90
C ASN A 9 4.09 -7.37 4.76
N GLY A 10 3.98 -7.95 5.97
CA GLY A 10 2.87 -7.73 6.92
C GLY A 10 1.60 -8.52 6.61
N TYR A 11 1.65 -9.52 5.73
CA TYR A 11 0.49 -10.37 5.41
C TYR A 11 0.46 -11.65 6.23
N LEU A 12 -0.74 -12.06 6.61
CA LEU A 12 -0.97 -13.35 7.23
C LEU A 12 -0.87 -14.48 6.18
N CYS A 13 -0.01 -15.46 6.42
CA CYS A 13 0.24 -16.61 5.55
C CYS A 13 0.05 -17.93 6.31
N PHE A 14 -0.37 -18.99 5.61
CA PHE A 14 -0.42 -20.34 6.18
C PHE A 14 0.99 -20.92 6.33
N LYS A 15 1.31 -21.49 7.50
CA LYS A 15 2.61 -22.12 7.79
C LYS A 15 2.86 -23.36 6.91
N ASP A 16 1.82 -24.13 6.61
CA ASP A 16 1.96 -25.39 5.86
C ASP A 16 2.26 -25.18 4.37
N SER A 17 1.82 -24.07 3.79
CA SER A 17 1.87 -23.83 2.35
C SER A 17 2.57 -22.52 1.94
N GLY A 18 2.79 -21.61 2.87
CA GLY A 18 3.27 -20.25 2.59
C GLY A 18 2.25 -19.36 1.87
N ILE A 19 1.03 -19.85 1.63
CA ILE A 19 0.02 -19.11 0.86
C ILE A 19 -0.56 -17.99 1.71
N PRO A 20 -0.67 -16.75 1.19
CA PRO A 20 -1.34 -15.66 1.86
C PRO A 20 -2.82 -15.95 2.10
N VAL A 21 -3.27 -15.75 3.35
CA VAL A 21 -4.62 -16.06 3.81
C VAL A 21 -5.66 -15.25 3.03
N HIS A 22 -5.44 -13.96 2.80
CA HIS A 22 -6.37 -13.11 2.04
C HIS A 22 -6.63 -13.65 0.63
N ARG A 23 -5.60 -14.23 -0.02
CA ARG A 23 -5.73 -14.79 -1.36
C ARG A 23 -6.60 -16.04 -1.33
N TRP A 24 -6.37 -16.92 -0.37
CA TRP A 24 -7.17 -18.12 -0.18
C TRP A 24 -8.63 -17.78 0.13
N VAL A 25 -8.89 -16.81 1.02
CA VAL A 25 -10.25 -16.38 1.35
C VAL A 25 -10.95 -15.77 0.13
N ALA A 26 -10.25 -14.96 -0.66
CA ALA A 26 -10.80 -14.37 -1.89
C ALA A 26 -11.18 -15.45 -2.91
N GLU A 27 -10.34 -16.47 -3.11
CA GLU A 27 -10.65 -17.61 -3.99
C GLU A 27 -11.85 -18.42 -3.50
N LYS A 28 -11.94 -18.65 -2.19
CA LYS A 28 -13.09 -19.32 -1.57
C LYS A 28 -14.37 -18.52 -1.77
N LYS A 29 -14.33 -17.19 -1.61
CA LYS A 29 -15.47 -16.30 -1.84
C LYS A 29 -15.93 -16.31 -3.29
N LEU A 30 -14.99 -16.32 -4.24
CA LEU A 30 -15.29 -16.34 -5.68
C LEU A 30 -15.74 -17.73 -6.19
N GLY A 31 -15.49 -18.80 -5.42
CA GLY A 31 -15.75 -20.18 -5.86
C GLY A 31 -14.84 -20.64 -7.00
N ARG A 32 -13.79 -19.88 -7.32
CA ARG A 32 -12.80 -20.19 -8.36
C ARG A 32 -11.42 -19.65 -7.96
N ARG A 33 -10.37 -20.17 -8.60
CA ARG A 33 -9.02 -19.60 -8.45
C ARG A 33 -8.95 -18.19 -9.02
N LEU A 34 -8.08 -17.36 -8.43
CA LEU A 34 -7.76 -16.03 -8.95
C LEU A 34 -7.03 -16.18 -10.28
N ARG A 35 -7.48 -15.43 -11.28
CA ARG A 35 -6.85 -15.37 -12.60
C ARG A 35 -5.53 -14.60 -12.51
N PRO A 36 -4.57 -14.89 -13.40
CA PRO A 36 -3.38 -14.06 -13.52
C PRO A 36 -3.80 -12.62 -13.83
N GLY A 37 -3.34 -11.68 -13.01
CA GLY A 37 -3.68 -10.25 -13.10
C GLY A 37 -4.75 -9.77 -12.12
N GLU A 38 -5.51 -10.67 -11.48
CA GLU A 38 -6.47 -10.30 -10.44
C GLU A 38 -5.73 -9.96 -9.13
N VAL A 39 -6.11 -8.84 -8.50
CA VAL A 39 -5.43 -8.29 -7.31
C VAL A 39 -6.42 -8.22 -6.15
N VAL A 40 -6.04 -8.75 -5.00
CA VAL A 40 -6.86 -8.72 -3.79
C VAL A 40 -6.54 -7.46 -2.98
N HIS A 41 -7.59 -6.77 -2.56
CA HIS A 41 -7.55 -5.51 -1.85
C HIS A 41 -8.29 -5.59 -0.53
N HIS A 42 -7.71 -5.01 0.52
CA HIS A 42 -8.33 -4.89 1.84
C HIS A 42 -9.01 -3.52 1.93
N LYS A 43 -10.35 -3.50 2.03
CA LYS A 43 -11.13 -2.24 2.07
C LYS A 43 -10.79 -1.38 3.29
N ASP A 44 -10.49 -2.00 4.42
CA ASP A 44 -10.11 -1.33 5.67
C ASP A 44 -8.60 -1.04 5.81
N ARG A 45 -7.81 -1.36 4.77
CA ARG A 45 -6.34 -1.26 4.74
C ARG A 45 -5.62 -2.05 5.84
N ASN A 46 -6.30 -2.98 6.50
CA ASN A 46 -5.72 -3.86 7.51
C ASN A 46 -5.39 -5.23 6.90
N LYS A 47 -4.09 -5.49 6.68
CA LYS A 47 -3.56 -6.74 6.12
C LYS A 47 -3.89 -7.99 6.96
N LEU A 48 -4.26 -7.81 8.23
CA LEU A 48 -4.63 -8.88 9.15
C LEU A 48 -6.15 -9.17 9.14
N ASN A 49 -6.97 -8.24 8.64
CA ASN A 49 -8.42 -8.45 8.52
C ASN A 49 -8.76 -9.20 7.22
N ASN A 50 -8.64 -10.53 7.29
CA ASN A 50 -8.87 -11.43 6.16
C ASN A 50 -10.35 -11.80 5.97
N SER A 51 -11.30 -11.03 6.51
CA SER A 51 -12.74 -11.33 6.35
C SER A 51 -13.14 -11.26 4.87
N PRO A 52 -13.89 -12.24 4.33
CA PRO A 52 -14.28 -12.25 2.92
C PRO A 52 -14.99 -10.96 2.48
N ASP A 53 -15.74 -10.31 3.37
CA ASP A 53 -16.45 -9.06 3.07
C ASP A 53 -15.56 -7.82 3.05
N ASN A 54 -14.44 -7.88 3.77
CA ASN A 54 -13.39 -6.86 3.76
C ASN A 54 -12.48 -6.98 2.52
N LEU A 55 -12.47 -8.15 1.87
CA LEU A 55 -11.68 -8.38 0.68
C LEU A 55 -12.46 -8.03 -0.58
N TYR A 56 -11.81 -7.30 -1.49
CA TYR A 56 -12.29 -7.03 -2.83
C TYR A 56 -11.26 -7.49 -3.86
N VAL A 57 -11.73 -8.07 -4.96
CA VAL A 57 -10.85 -8.55 -6.03
C VAL A 57 -11.01 -7.63 -7.22
N PHE A 58 -9.94 -6.95 -7.59
CA PHE A 58 -9.87 -6.16 -8.81
C PHE A 58 -9.43 -7.05 -9.98
N PRO A 59 -9.97 -6.81 -11.18
CA PRO A 59 -9.60 -7.57 -12.38
C PRO A 59 -8.19 -7.26 -12.88
N ASN A 60 -7.63 -6.12 -12.50
CA ASN A 60 -6.30 -5.67 -12.93
C ASN A 60 -5.65 -4.72 -11.91
N GLN A 61 -4.32 -4.58 -11.99
CA GLN A 61 -3.53 -3.69 -11.15
C GLN A 61 -3.93 -2.21 -11.31
N TRP A 62 -4.40 -1.80 -12.49
CA TRP A 62 -4.76 -0.43 -12.79
C TRP A 62 -6.02 0.04 -12.03
N GLU A 63 -7.05 -0.81 -11.97
CA GLU A 63 -8.26 -0.54 -11.19
C GLU A 63 -7.97 -0.55 -9.69
N HIS A 64 -7.10 -1.46 -9.25
CA HIS A 64 -6.61 -1.47 -7.88
C HIS A 64 -5.90 -0.14 -7.55
N TYR A 65 -5.00 0.33 -8.42
CA TYR A 65 -4.31 1.61 -8.24
C TYR A 65 -5.27 2.81 -8.23
N LYS A 66 -6.29 2.82 -9.09
CA LYS A 66 -7.34 3.84 -9.05
C LYS A 66 -8.11 3.86 -7.73
N ALA A 67 -8.35 2.71 -7.12
CA ALA A 67 -8.96 2.65 -5.79
C ALA A 67 -8.05 3.29 -4.74
N HIS A 68 -6.73 3.04 -4.80
CA HIS A 68 -5.76 3.73 -3.95
C HIS A 68 -5.75 5.25 -4.14
N LEU A 69 -5.81 5.74 -5.38
CA LEU A 69 -5.87 7.18 -5.64
C LEU A 69 -7.13 7.83 -5.05
N ARG A 70 -8.29 7.16 -5.17
CA ARG A 70 -9.55 7.65 -4.59
C ARG A 70 -9.51 7.67 -3.07
N ASP A 71 -8.92 6.65 -2.47
CA ASP A 71 -8.75 6.61 -1.02
C ASP A 71 -7.74 7.66 -0.56
N ALA A 72 -6.70 7.95 -1.35
CA ALA A 72 -5.67 8.93 -1.01
C ALA A 72 -6.24 10.35 -0.93
N ASP A 73 -7.16 10.70 -1.82
CA ASP A 73 -7.91 11.96 -1.77
C ASP A 73 -8.72 12.10 -0.48
N LYS A 74 -9.26 10.99 0.03
CA LYS A 74 -10.17 10.97 1.19
C LYS A 74 -9.47 10.79 2.54
N TYR A 75 -8.43 9.98 2.60
CA TYR A 75 -7.79 9.49 3.82
C TYR A 75 -6.28 9.78 3.87
N GLY A 76 -5.70 10.35 2.81
CA GLY A 76 -4.27 10.61 2.69
C GLY A 76 -3.49 9.50 1.97
N TRP A 77 -2.36 9.90 1.39
CA TRP A 77 -1.49 9.04 0.58
C TRP A 77 -0.92 7.85 1.38
N GLU A 78 -0.44 8.09 2.59
CA GLU A 78 0.19 7.07 3.42
C GLU A 78 -0.77 5.94 3.79
N TYR A 79 -1.95 6.29 4.30
CA TYR A 79 -3.01 5.33 4.65
C TYR A 79 -3.41 4.46 3.46
N SER A 80 -3.47 5.08 2.29
CA SER A 80 -3.93 4.43 1.08
C SER A 80 -2.89 3.47 0.53
N PHE A 81 -1.62 3.87 0.41
CA PHE A 81 -0.59 3.08 -0.28
C PHE A 81 0.24 2.16 0.63
N LYS A 82 0.59 2.59 1.85
CA LYS A 82 1.36 1.77 2.80
C LYS A 82 0.45 0.81 3.60
N GLY A 83 -0.83 1.17 3.74
CA GLY A 83 -1.80 0.46 4.57
C GLY A 83 -1.66 0.81 6.04
N ARG A 84 -2.51 0.24 6.91
CA ARG A 84 -2.49 0.52 8.37
C ARG A 84 -1.33 -0.15 9.13
N ALA A 85 -0.31 -0.62 8.41
CA ALA A 85 0.85 -1.24 9.04
C ALA A 85 1.83 -0.11 9.40
N ASP A 86 1.94 0.11 10.70
CA ASP A 86 3.13 0.64 11.36
C ASP A 86 3.23 2.18 11.43
N TYR A 87 2.30 2.80 12.18
CA TYR A 87 2.70 3.83 13.15
C TYR A 87 3.37 3.07 14.32
N PHE A 88 4.59 2.58 14.09
CA PHE A 88 5.58 2.60 15.16
C PHE A 88 6.22 3.98 15.05
N GLU A 89 6.23 4.69 16.16
CA GLU A 89 6.82 6.02 16.32
C GLU A 89 8.31 5.92 16.01
N ASP A 90 8.71 6.18 14.77
CA ASP A 90 10.07 6.62 14.48
C ASP A 90 10.02 8.15 14.47
N ASP A 91 10.05 8.69 15.69
CA ASP A 91 10.14 10.08 16.12
C ASP A 91 11.49 10.75 15.70
N ASP A 92 12.00 10.47 14.50
CA ASP A 92 13.27 11.02 14.01
C ASP A 92 13.05 11.82 12.70
N ASP A 93 12.16 12.82 12.76
CA ASP A 93 12.17 13.95 11.82
C ASP A 93 13.39 14.84 12.13
N ASP A 94 14.58 14.40 11.73
CA ASP A 94 15.79 15.22 11.64
C ASP A 94 15.71 16.09 10.36
N PHE A 95 14.81 17.07 10.40
CA PHE A 95 14.72 18.15 9.42
C PHE A 95 15.64 19.29 9.89
N ASP A 96 16.96 19.12 9.72
CA ASP A 96 17.90 20.23 9.80
C ASP A 96 18.27 20.69 8.37
N ASP A 97 17.57 21.77 7.99
CA ASP A 97 18.15 23.00 7.46
C ASP A 97 19.02 22.89 6.19
N PHE A 98 18.35 22.88 5.03
CA PHE A 98 18.99 23.30 3.78
C PHE A 98 18.79 24.82 3.65
N GLU A 99 19.77 25.58 4.12
CA GLU A 99 19.84 27.03 3.88
C GLU A 99 19.74 27.30 2.37
N ASP A 100 18.76 28.11 1.99
CA ASP A 100 18.57 28.63 0.63
C ASP A 100 19.81 29.44 0.21
N ASP A 101 20.68 28.87 -0.61
CA ASP A 101 21.70 29.62 -1.34
C ASP A 101 21.00 30.49 -2.41
N ASP A 102 20.89 31.79 -2.11
CA ASP A 102 20.53 32.89 -3.03
C ASP A 102 21.36 32.78 -4.34
N PHE A 103 20.72 32.26 -5.40
CA PHE A 103 21.25 32.32 -6.76
C PHE A 103 20.92 33.70 -7.34
N ASP A 104 21.85 34.63 -7.18
CA ASP A 104 21.79 35.99 -7.73
C ASP A 104 22.07 35.93 -9.24
N ASP A 105 21.00 36.03 -10.03
CA ASP A 105 21.01 36.19 -11.50
C ASP A 105 21.37 37.65 -11.83
N GLU A 106 22.64 37.92 -12.14
CA GLU A 106 23.02 39.13 -12.88
C GLU A 106 23.05 38.81 -14.39
N ASP A 107 21.93 39.13 -15.03
CA ASP A 107 21.80 39.38 -16.48
C ASP A 107 22.78 40.48 -16.90
N ASP A 108 23.71 40.18 -17.80
CA ASP A 108 24.38 41.18 -18.64
C ASP A 108 24.31 40.73 -20.12
N ASP A 109 23.18 41.08 -20.74
CA ASP A 109 23.05 41.30 -22.18
C ASP A 109 23.64 42.68 -22.53
N ASP A 110 24.81 42.73 -23.19
CA ASP A 110 25.19 43.91 -23.97
C ASP A 110 25.76 43.52 -25.33
N TRP A 111 24.89 43.59 -26.35
CA TRP A 111 25.22 43.59 -27.77
C TRP A 111 24.64 44.88 -28.40
N ILE A 112 25.43 45.96 -28.44
CA ILE A 112 25.58 46.86 -29.61
C ILE A 112 26.77 47.81 -29.49
#